data_AF-A0A7L2VED0-F1
#
_entry.id   AF-A0A7L2VED0-F1
#
_cell.length_a   1.000
_cell.length_b   1.000
_cell.length_c   1.000
_cell.angle_alpha   90.00
_cell.angle_beta   90.00
_cell.angle_gamma   90.00
#
_symmetry.space_group_name_H-M   'P 1'
#
loop_
_entity.id
_entity.type
_entity.pdbx_description
1 polymer ?
#
loop_
_entity_poly.entity_id
_entity_poly.type
_entity_poly.pdbx_seq_one_letter_code
_entity_poly.pdbx_strand_id
1 'polypeptide(L)'
;MGNLLKVLTREIENYPHFFLDFENAQPTDGEREVWNQISAVLQDSESMLADLQAYKGAGQEIRDAIQNPNDIQLQEKAWNSVCPLVVRLKRFYEFSLRLGEPYFSMSFAEILHFTLRFDELKMRNPAIQNDFSYYRRTINRNRINNMHLDIENEVNNEMANRMSLFYAEATPMLKTLSNATTHFVSE
;
A
#
# COMPACT_ATOMS: atom_id res chain seq x y z
N MET A 1 20.55 17.13 2.71
CA MET A 1 20.24 17.12 1.26
C MET A 1 21.21 17.90 0.36
N GLY A 2 21.94 18.92 0.84
CA GLY A 2 22.87 19.71 0.00
C GLY A 2 24.16 19.00 -0.46
N ASN A 3 24.59 17.93 0.21
CA ASN A 3 25.78 17.15 -0.19
C ASN A 3 25.47 16.14 -1.31
N LEU A 4 24.29 15.51 -1.31
CA LEU A 4 23.89 14.58 -2.36
C LEU A 4 23.72 15.28 -3.72
N LEU A 5 23.09 16.47 -3.74
CA LEU A 5 22.94 17.25 -4.98
C LEU A 5 24.29 17.72 -5.52
N LYS A 6 25.25 18.08 -4.66
CA LYS A 6 26.61 18.46 -5.07
C LYS A 6 27.39 17.30 -5.70
N VAL A 7 27.12 16.06 -5.30
CA VAL A 7 27.71 14.85 -5.89
C VAL A 7 27.09 14.54 -7.25
N LEU A 8 25.80 14.83 -7.44
CA LEU A 8 25.08 14.52 -8.68
C LEU A 8 25.27 15.56 -9.80
N THR A 9 25.70 16.79 -9.50
CA THR A 9 25.68 17.91 -10.46
C THR A 9 27.02 18.56 -10.79
N ARG A 10 28.20 17.97 -10.46
CA ARG A 10 29.50 18.57 -10.86
C ARG A 10 30.48 17.54 -11.42
N GLU A 11 31.18 17.98 -12.47
CA GLU A 11 32.22 17.27 -13.21
C GLU A 11 33.26 16.60 -12.27
N ILE A 12 33.59 15.37 -12.62
CA ILE A 12 34.05 14.29 -11.72
C ILE A 12 35.59 14.24 -11.58
N GLU A 13 36.34 15.27 -11.97
CA GLU A 13 37.78 15.05 -12.21
C GLU A 13 38.69 15.07 -10.96
N ASN A 14 38.26 15.52 -9.78
CA ASN A 14 39.19 15.72 -8.63
C ASN A 14 38.63 15.43 -7.23
N TYR A 15 37.57 14.64 -7.08
CA TYR A 15 37.12 14.14 -5.78
C TYR A 15 37.34 12.63 -5.69
N PRO A 16 37.64 12.06 -4.50
CA PRO A 16 37.57 10.61 -4.32
C PRO A 16 36.17 10.16 -4.77
N HIS A 17 36.13 9.33 -5.81
CA HIS A 17 34.89 8.80 -6.35
C HIS A 17 34.12 8.11 -5.23
N PHE A 18 33.06 8.76 -4.75
CA PHE A 18 32.11 8.16 -3.84
C PHE A 18 31.28 7.18 -4.68
N PHE A 19 31.72 5.94 -4.78
CA PHE A 19 30.98 4.88 -5.45
C PHE A 19 29.89 4.39 -4.51
N LEU A 20 28.65 4.79 -4.79
CA LEU A 20 27.46 4.20 -4.18
C LEU A 20 27.11 2.97 -5.00
N ASP A 21 27.44 1.80 -4.46
CA ASP A 21 27.04 0.52 -5.04
C ASP A 21 25.56 0.26 -4.71
N PHE A 22 24.66 0.60 -5.63
CA PHE A 22 23.23 0.35 -5.47
C PHE A 22 22.84 -1.11 -5.70
N GLU A 23 23.71 -1.94 -6.27
CA GLU A 23 23.39 -3.33 -6.62
C GLU A 23 23.94 -4.34 -5.61
N ASN A 24 25.12 -4.08 -5.02
CA ASN A 24 25.80 -5.01 -4.10
C ASN A 24 26.13 -4.38 -2.74
N ALA A 25 25.45 -3.31 -2.33
CA ALA A 25 25.58 -2.77 -0.97
C ALA A 25 25.47 -3.89 0.06
N GLN A 26 26.48 -4.00 0.94
CA GLN A 26 26.47 -4.93 2.05
C GLN A 26 26.29 -4.15 3.35
N PRO A 27 25.42 -4.60 4.27
CA PRO A 27 25.24 -3.91 5.53
C PRO A 27 26.51 -4.01 6.37
N THR A 28 26.88 -2.90 7.02
CA THR A 28 27.85 -2.96 8.11
C THR A 28 27.25 -3.69 9.33
N ASP A 29 28.08 -4.11 10.29
CA ASP A 29 27.59 -4.80 11.49
C ASP A 29 26.57 -3.96 12.28
N GLY A 30 26.74 -2.63 12.32
CA GLY A 30 25.80 -1.71 12.97
C GLY A 30 24.50 -1.52 12.19
N GLU A 31 24.49 -1.81 10.89
CA GLU A 31 23.32 -1.68 10.01
C GLU A 31 22.57 -2.99 9.82
N ARG A 32 23.14 -4.12 10.26
CA ARG A 32 22.65 -5.45 9.91
C ARG A 32 21.24 -5.75 10.39
N GLU A 33 20.90 -5.27 11.59
CA GLU A 33 19.55 -5.41 12.13
C GLU A 33 18.52 -4.68 11.26
N VAL A 34 18.83 -3.43 10.93
CA VAL A 34 18.01 -2.56 10.08
C VAL A 34 17.86 -3.16 8.68
N TRP A 35 18.97 -3.61 8.09
CA TRP A 35 19.01 -4.24 6.78
C TRP A 35 18.11 -5.48 6.71
N ASN A 36 18.15 -6.33 7.74
CA ASN A 36 17.31 -7.53 7.80
C ASN A 36 15.82 -7.18 7.89
N GLN A 37 15.46 -6.11 8.63
CA GLN A 37 14.07 -5.64 8.70
C GLN A 37 13.59 -5.14 7.33
N ILE A 38 14.38 -4.30 6.64
CA ILE A 38 14.05 -3.81 5.30
C ILE A 38 13.93 -4.98 4.30
N SER A 39 14.90 -5.90 4.31
CA SER A 39 14.91 -7.05 3.40
C SER A 39 13.66 -7.91 3.58
N ALA A 40 13.22 -8.12 4.81
CA ALA A 40 11.98 -8.85 5.10
C ALA A 40 10.71 -8.12 4.65
N VAL A 41 10.72 -6.79 4.55
CA VAL A 41 9.62 -6.02 3.94
C VAL A 41 9.69 -6.13 2.42
N LEU A 42 10.87 -5.93 1.82
CA LEU A 42 11.04 -5.93 0.38
C LEU A 42 10.84 -7.32 -0.25
N GLN A 43 11.05 -8.40 0.50
CA GLN A 43 10.75 -9.76 0.05
C GLN A 43 9.29 -9.92 -0.42
N ASP A 44 8.35 -9.22 0.20
CA ASP A 44 6.93 -9.31 -0.14
C ASP A 44 6.54 -8.40 -1.32
N SER A 45 7.39 -7.43 -1.70
CA SER A 45 7.05 -6.32 -2.61
C SER A 45 6.58 -6.77 -3.99
N GLU A 46 7.30 -7.70 -4.64
CA GLU A 46 6.93 -8.26 -5.95
C GLU A 46 5.58 -8.97 -5.91
N SER A 47 5.32 -9.72 -4.83
CA SER A 47 4.03 -10.40 -4.66
C SER A 47 2.89 -9.40 -4.50
N MET A 48 3.12 -8.28 -3.80
CA MET A 48 2.14 -7.20 -3.64
C MET A 48 1.83 -6.52 -4.97
N LEU A 49 2.85 -6.26 -5.80
CA LEU A 49 2.67 -5.69 -7.14
C LEU A 49 1.90 -6.65 -8.05
N ALA A 50 2.22 -7.95 -8.01
CA ALA A 50 1.49 -8.97 -8.77
C ALA A 50 0.02 -9.08 -8.33
N ASP A 51 -0.25 -9.08 -7.02
CA ASP A 51 -1.60 -9.11 -6.46
C ASP A 51 -2.42 -7.88 -6.89
N LEU A 52 -1.80 -6.69 -6.88
CA LEU A 52 -2.44 -5.44 -7.31
C LEU A 52 -2.68 -5.42 -8.82
N GLN A 53 -1.72 -5.89 -9.62
CA GLN A 53 -1.87 -6.01 -11.07
C GLN A 53 -2.99 -6.98 -11.44
N ALA A 54 -3.18 -8.04 -10.65
CA ALA A 54 -4.27 -9.01 -10.82
C ALA A 54 -5.62 -8.54 -10.25
N TYR A 55 -5.71 -7.34 -9.67
CA TYR A 55 -6.93 -6.81 -9.06
C TYR A 55 -7.96 -6.41 -10.14
N LYS A 56 -8.93 -7.28 -10.40
CA LYS A 56 -10.00 -7.02 -11.39
C LYS A 56 -11.16 -6.18 -10.86
N GLY A 57 -11.35 -6.20 -9.54
CA GLY A 57 -12.52 -5.62 -8.87
C GLY A 57 -13.78 -6.47 -8.95
N ALA A 58 -14.82 -6.07 -8.21
CA ALA A 58 -16.14 -6.72 -8.15
C ALA A 58 -17.26 -5.85 -8.75
N GLY A 59 -16.90 -4.97 -9.69
CA GLY A 59 -17.79 -3.91 -10.16
C GLY A 59 -19.09 -4.39 -10.82
N GLN A 60 -19.09 -5.57 -11.47
CA GLN A 60 -20.31 -6.10 -12.09
C GLN A 60 -21.28 -6.60 -11.04
N GLU A 61 -20.82 -7.44 -10.12
CA GLU A 61 -21.61 -8.00 -9.04
C GLU A 61 -22.16 -6.88 -8.13
N ILE A 62 -21.35 -5.88 -7.83
CA ILE A 62 -21.76 -4.69 -7.07
C ILE A 62 -22.87 -3.92 -7.80
N ARG A 63 -22.75 -3.70 -9.11
CA ARG A 63 -23.80 -3.02 -9.90
C ARG A 63 -25.11 -3.80 -9.89
N ASP A 64 -25.05 -5.12 -10.09
CA ASP A 64 -26.23 -5.99 -10.11
C ASP A 64 -26.94 -5.97 -8.75
N ALA A 65 -26.18 -6.01 -7.65
CA ALA A 65 -26.72 -5.90 -6.30
C ALA A 65 -27.32 -4.53 -6.00
N ILE A 66 -26.71 -3.43 -6.47
CA ILE A 66 -27.25 -2.08 -6.29
C ILE A 66 -28.56 -1.89 -7.08
N GLN A 67 -28.63 -2.43 -8.30
CA GLN A 67 -29.82 -2.34 -9.15
C GLN A 67 -30.99 -3.17 -8.62
N ASN A 68 -30.70 -4.26 -7.90
CA ASN A 68 -31.69 -5.20 -7.39
C ASN A 68 -31.55 -5.37 -5.86
N PRO A 69 -31.87 -4.33 -5.06
CA PRO A 69 -31.55 -4.28 -3.64
C PRO A 69 -32.31 -5.32 -2.77
N ASN A 70 -33.39 -5.89 -3.30
CA ASN A 70 -34.19 -6.90 -2.62
C ASN A 70 -33.82 -8.35 -3.03
N ASP A 71 -32.94 -8.52 -4.03
CA ASP A 71 -32.47 -9.84 -4.45
C ASP A 71 -31.31 -10.30 -3.57
N ILE A 72 -31.61 -11.21 -2.64
CA ILE A 72 -30.66 -11.73 -1.67
C ILE A 72 -29.48 -12.45 -2.35
N GLN A 73 -29.73 -13.18 -3.45
CA GLN A 73 -28.69 -13.92 -4.15
C GLN A 73 -27.67 -12.96 -4.80
N LEU A 74 -28.14 -11.83 -5.35
CA LEU A 74 -27.25 -10.80 -5.88
C LEU A 74 -26.49 -10.07 -4.77
N GLN A 75 -27.11 -9.80 -3.61
CA GLN A 75 -26.39 -9.23 -2.47
C GLN A 75 -25.27 -10.15 -1.97
N GLU A 76 -25.58 -11.44 -1.79
CA GLU A 76 -24.60 -12.45 -1.37
C GLU A 76 -23.47 -12.61 -2.39
N LYS A 77 -23.80 -12.62 -3.69
CA LYS A 77 -22.80 -12.70 -4.75
C LYS A 77 -21.84 -11.51 -4.71
N ALA A 78 -22.36 -10.28 -4.62
CA ALA A 78 -21.53 -9.07 -4.51
C ALA A 78 -20.67 -9.10 -3.25
N TRP A 79 -21.24 -9.54 -2.12
CA TRP A 79 -20.51 -9.68 -0.87
C TRP A 79 -19.35 -10.69 -0.99
N ASN A 80 -19.64 -11.89 -1.49
CA ASN A 80 -18.63 -12.95 -1.66
C ASN A 80 -17.52 -12.57 -2.65
N SER A 81 -17.83 -11.71 -3.64
CA SER A 81 -16.83 -11.18 -4.57
C SER A 81 -15.98 -10.06 -3.96
N VAL A 82 -16.59 -9.11 -3.23
CA VAL A 82 -15.87 -7.92 -2.70
C VAL A 82 -15.00 -8.26 -1.49
N CYS A 83 -15.43 -9.22 -0.67
CA CYS A 83 -14.76 -9.62 0.56
C CYS A 83 -13.27 -9.96 0.38
N PRO A 84 -12.88 -10.96 -0.44
CA PRO A 84 -11.48 -11.31 -0.63
C PRO A 84 -10.66 -10.16 -1.23
N LEU A 85 -11.30 -9.27 -2.01
CA LEU A 85 -10.63 -8.09 -2.55
C LEU A 85 -10.29 -7.09 -1.44
N VAL A 86 -11.19 -6.88 -0.48
CA VAL A 86 -10.95 -6.00 0.67
C VAL A 86 -9.84 -6.54 1.56
N VAL A 87 -9.74 -7.85 1.74
CA VAL A 87 -8.61 -8.49 2.45
C VAL A 87 -7.28 -8.17 1.76
N ARG A 88 -7.23 -8.19 0.42
CA ARG A 88 -6.04 -7.75 -0.33
C ARG A 88 -5.76 -6.26 -0.11
N LEU A 89 -6.79 -5.41 -0.16
CA LEU A 89 -6.63 -3.98 0.12
C LEU A 89 -6.10 -3.72 1.53
N LYS A 90 -6.51 -4.52 2.52
CA LYS A 90 -5.98 -4.46 3.88
C LYS A 90 -4.48 -4.80 3.88
N ARG A 91 -4.08 -5.90 3.22
CA ARG A 91 -2.66 -6.30 3.13
C ARG A 91 -1.79 -5.21 2.52
N PHE A 92 -2.23 -4.54 1.45
CA PHE A 92 -1.47 -3.43 0.85
C PHE A 92 -1.33 -2.24 1.80
N TYR A 93 -2.40 -1.90 2.53
CA TYR A 93 -2.34 -0.82 3.50
C TYR A 93 -1.39 -1.15 4.65
N GLU A 94 -1.46 -2.36 5.21
CA GLU A 94 -0.52 -2.82 6.24
C GLU A 94 0.93 -2.85 5.75
N PHE A 95 1.15 -3.24 4.48
CA PHE A 95 2.46 -3.15 3.85
C PHE A 95 2.99 -1.72 3.81
N SER A 96 2.12 -0.74 3.52
CA SER A 96 2.50 0.68 3.54
C SER A 96 2.98 1.16 4.90
N LEU A 97 2.41 0.63 5.99
CA LEU A 97 2.83 0.96 7.36
C LEU A 97 4.24 0.43 7.64
N ARG A 98 4.54 -0.80 7.19
CA ARG A 98 5.89 -1.38 7.29
C ARG A 98 6.92 -0.62 6.46
N LEU A 99 6.51 -0.07 5.31
CA LEU A 99 7.36 0.80 4.49
C LEU A 99 7.62 2.17 5.12
N GLY A 100 6.82 2.62 6.08
CA GLY A 100 6.94 3.92 6.73
C GLY A 100 8.01 4.00 7.82
N GLU A 101 8.69 2.90 8.14
CA GLU A 101 9.69 2.84 9.21
C GLU A 101 11.03 3.48 8.76
N PRO A 102 11.76 4.19 9.65
CA PRO A 102 12.84 5.15 9.33
C PRO A 102 14.13 4.58 8.73
N TYR A 103 14.12 3.35 8.25
CA TYR A 103 15.29 2.58 7.84
C TYR A 103 15.78 2.87 6.40
N PHE A 104 15.34 3.98 5.82
CA PHE A 104 15.31 4.25 4.38
C PHE A 104 16.65 4.31 3.63
N SER A 105 17.78 4.49 4.30
CA SER A 105 19.03 4.86 3.61
C SER A 105 19.67 3.75 2.78
N MET A 106 19.41 2.48 3.11
CA MET A 106 20.16 1.36 2.52
C MET A 106 19.53 0.74 1.27
N SER A 107 18.20 0.78 1.14
CA SER A 107 17.46 0.22 -0.02
C SER A 107 16.50 1.24 -0.64
N PHE A 108 16.87 2.52 -0.60
CA PHE A 108 16.01 3.62 -1.04
C PHE A 108 15.49 3.45 -2.47
N ALA A 109 16.33 2.95 -3.38
CA ALA A 109 15.96 2.72 -4.77
C ALA A 109 14.87 1.65 -4.92
N GLU A 110 14.97 0.53 -4.20
CA GLU A 110 13.98 -0.56 -4.24
C GLU A 110 12.64 -0.13 -3.62
N ILE A 111 12.69 0.58 -2.49
CA ILE A 111 11.50 1.15 -1.83
C ILE A 111 10.79 2.15 -2.78
N LEU A 112 11.54 3.05 -3.41
CA LEU A 112 10.99 3.99 -4.39
C LEU A 112 10.43 3.28 -5.62
N HIS A 113 11.14 2.27 -6.13
CA HIS A 113 10.67 1.49 -7.27
C HIS A 113 9.31 0.85 -6.95
N PHE A 114 9.20 0.13 -5.85
CA PHE A 114 7.92 -0.44 -5.40
C PHE A 114 6.85 0.65 -5.26
N THR A 115 7.16 1.74 -4.56
CA THR A 115 6.24 2.85 -4.27
C THR A 115 5.61 3.41 -5.55
N LEU A 116 6.45 3.75 -6.53
CA LEU A 116 6.00 4.32 -7.79
C LEU A 116 5.22 3.31 -8.64
N ARG A 117 5.65 2.04 -8.68
CA ARG A 117 4.94 0.97 -9.40
C ARG A 117 3.57 0.69 -8.80
N PHE A 118 3.46 0.64 -7.48
CA PHE A 118 2.20 0.46 -6.78
C PHE A 118 1.24 1.59 -7.10
N ASP A 119 1.70 2.84 -6.96
CA ASP A 119 0.87 4.03 -7.18
C ASP A 119 0.43 4.14 -8.66
N GLU A 120 1.30 3.80 -9.62
CA GLU A 120 0.95 3.71 -11.04
C GLU A 120 -0.19 2.72 -11.30
N LEU A 121 -0.08 1.50 -10.76
CA LEU A 121 -1.10 0.46 -10.90
C LEU A 121 -2.42 0.89 -10.24
N LYS A 122 -2.34 1.46 -9.03
CA LYS A 122 -3.50 1.95 -8.28
C LYS A 122 -4.22 3.06 -9.03
N MET A 123 -3.51 4.05 -9.57
CA MET A 123 -4.12 5.17 -10.30
C MET A 123 -4.89 4.72 -11.54
N ARG A 124 -4.47 3.63 -12.18
CA ARG A 124 -5.15 3.05 -13.35
C ARG A 124 -6.35 2.18 -13.00
N ASN A 125 -6.61 1.93 -11.72
CA ASN A 125 -7.64 1.01 -11.28
C ASN A 125 -8.69 1.67 -10.36
N PRO A 126 -9.75 2.28 -10.94
CA PRO A 126 -10.81 2.91 -10.15
C PRO A 126 -11.65 1.92 -9.32
N ALA A 127 -11.60 0.62 -9.63
CA ALA A 127 -12.36 -0.40 -8.90
C ALA A 127 -11.96 -0.47 -7.43
N ILE A 128 -10.69 -0.21 -7.09
CA ILE A 128 -10.17 -0.24 -5.71
C ILE A 128 -11.00 0.63 -4.77
N GLN A 129 -11.25 1.89 -5.13
CA GLN A 129 -12.03 2.81 -4.31
C GLN A 129 -13.51 2.45 -4.29
N ASN A 130 -14.05 2.01 -5.44
CA ASN A 130 -15.46 1.65 -5.56
C ASN A 130 -15.82 0.43 -4.71
N ASP A 131 -15.00 -0.61 -4.79
CA ASP A 131 -15.17 -1.87 -4.08
C ASP A 131 -15.07 -1.64 -2.56
N PHE A 132 -14.06 -0.88 -2.12
CA PHE A 132 -13.90 -0.56 -0.70
C PHE A 132 -15.03 0.33 -0.18
N SER A 133 -15.51 1.28 -0.98
CA SER A 133 -16.65 2.13 -0.64
C SER A 133 -17.97 1.34 -0.58
N TYR A 134 -18.14 0.33 -1.43
CA TYR A 134 -19.27 -0.59 -1.35
C TYR A 134 -19.20 -1.42 -0.06
N TYR A 135 -18.05 -2.06 0.21
CA TYR A 135 -17.82 -2.86 1.41
C TYR A 135 -18.15 -2.09 2.71
N ARG A 136 -17.65 -0.86 2.85
CA ARG A 136 -17.92 -0.01 4.03
C ARG A 136 -19.41 0.30 4.22
N ARG A 137 -20.13 0.58 3.13
CA ARG A 137 -21.58 0.84 3.17
C ARG A 137 -22.35 -0.42 3.58
N THR A 138 -21.96 -1.58 3.08
CA THR A 138 -22.62 -2.86 3.37
C THR A 138 -22.42 -3.28 4.83
N ILE A 139 -21.19 -3.17 5.38
CA ILE A 139 -20.95 -3.45 6.81
C ILE A 139 -21.77 -2.53 7.70
N ASN A 140 -21.77 -1.23 7.43
CA ASN A 140 -22.52 -0.28 8.25
C ASN A 140 -24.03 -0.59 8.26
N ARG A 141 -24.58 -1.06 7.13
CA ARG A 141 -25.97 -1.52 7.05
C ARG A 141 -26.20 -2.81 7.84
N ASN A 142 -25.30 -3.79 7.72
CA ASN A 142 -25.44 -5.10 8.37
C ASN A 142 -25.29 -5.03 9.89
N ARG A 143 -24.44 -4.12 10.40
CA ARG A 143 -24.34 -3.80 11.83
C ARG A 143 -25.66 -3.30 12.42
N ILE A 144 -26.36 -2.42 11.70
CA ILE A 144 -27.69 -1.93 12.11
C ILE A 144 -28.70 -3.09 12.16
N ASN A 145 -28.52 -4.10 11.31
CA ASN A 145 -29.36 -5.29 11.27
C ASN A 145 -28.89 -6.43 12.20
N ASN A 146 -27.89 -6.21 13.06
CA ASN A 146 -27.30 -7.20 13.98
C ASN A 146 -26.76 -8.49 13.30
N MET A 147 -26.35 -8.42 12.04
CA MET A 147 -25.67 -9.54 11.38
C MET A 147 -24.16 -9.45 11.60
N HIS A 148 -23.60 -10.35 12.41
CA HIS A 148 -22.15 -10.44 12.61
C HIS A 148 -21.54 -11.24 11.46
N LEU A 149 -20.70 -10.60 10.64
CA LEU A 149 -19.97 -11.26 9.55
C LEU A 149 -18.55 -11.55 10.02
N ASP A 150 -18.01 -12.73 9.72
CA ASP A 150 -16.65 -13.12 10.14
C ASP A 150 -15.56 -12.15 9.65
N ILE A 151 -15.82 -11.45 8.55
CA ILE A 151 -14.94 -10.45 7.95
C ILE A 151 -14.93 -9.12 8.73
N GLU A 152 -15.92 -8.85 9.59
CA GLU A 152 -15.83 -7.71 10.53
C GLU A 152 -14.66 -7.88 11.51
N ASN A 153 -14.21 -9.11 11.77
CA ASN A 153 -13.03 -9.35 12.60
C ASN A 153 -11.74 -8.96 11.89
N GLU A 154 -11.74 -8.91 10.56
CA GLU A 154 -10.53 -8.58 9.79
C GLU A 154 -10.34 -7.08 9.59
N VAL A 155 -11.42 -6.30 9.36
CA VAL A 155 -11.34 -4.85 9.16
C VAL A 155 -12.32 -4.14 10.10
N ASN A 156 -11.80 -3.68 11.23
CA ASN A 156 -12.59 -2.86 12.15
C ASN A 156 -12.85 -1.45 11.58
N ASN A 157 -13.77 -0.70 12.20
CA ASN A 157 -14.19 0.61 11.69
C ASN A 157 -13.05 1.66 11.66
N GLU A 158 -12.14 1.63 12.64
CA GLU A 158 -10.98 2.54 12.69
C GLU A 158 -10.02 2.27 11.52
N MET A 159 -9.67 1.00 11.32
CA MET A 159 -8.87 0.53 10.19
C MET A 159 -9.54 0.91 8.86
N ALA A 160 -10.85 0.69 8.74
CA ALA A 160 -11.59 1.04 7.53
C ALA A 160 -11.53 2.54 7.20
N ASN A 161 -11.54 3.41 8.22
CA ASN A 161 -11.40 4.84 8.04
C ASN A 161 -9.98 5.21 7.56
N ARG A 162 -8.94 4.64 8.17
CA ARG A 162 -7.54 4.87 7.74
C ARG A 162 -7.29 4.38 6.31
N MET A 163 -7.75 3.17 6.00
CA MET A 163 -7.69 2.64 4.64
C MET A 163 -8.43 3.51 3.64
N SER A 164 -9.58 4.11 4.02
CA SER A 164 -10.32 5.00 3.12
C SER A 164 -9.53 6.24 2.76
N LEU A 165 -8.87 6.85 3.75
CA LEU A 165 -7.98 8.00 3.54
C LEU A 165 -6.78 7.60 2.68
N PHE A 166 -6.17 6.45 2.95
CA PHE A 166 -5.09 5.91 2.14
C PHE A 166 -5.50 5.76 0.67
N TYR A 167 -6.59 5.05 0.38
CA TYR A 167 -7.00 4.82 -1.02
C TYR A 167 -7.60 6.04 -1.73
N ALA A 168 -7.99 7.09 -1.01
CA ALA A 168 -8.43 8.36 -1.58
C ALA A 168 -7.28 9.13 -2.24
N GLU A 169 -6.05 8.99 -1.73
CA GLU A 169 -4.86 9.66 -2.28
C GLU A 169 -4.51 9.13 -3.67
N ALA A 170 -4.08 9.98 -4.60
CA ALA A 170 -3.65 9.53 -5.94
C ALA A 170 -2.43 8.60 -5.85
N THR A 171 -1.48 8.96 -4.99
CA THR A 171 -0.20 8.26 -4.78
C THR A 171 -0.06 7.85 -3.31
N PRO A 172 -0.81 6.83 -2.86
CA PRO A 172 -0.92 6.49 -1.45
C PRO A 172 0.41 6.02 -0.83
N MET A 173 1.21 5.21 -1.55
CA MET A 173 2.50 4.75 -1.04
C MET A 173 3.49 5.91 -0.95
N LEU A 174 3.54 6.77 -1.98
CA LEU A 174 4.42 7.93 -1.97
C LEU A 174 4.05 8.92 -0.85
N LYS A 175 2.75 9.09 -0.58
CA LYS A 175 2.28 9.91 0.53
C LYS A 175 2.71 9.35 1.88
N THR A 176 2.60 8.04 2.09
CA THR A 176 3.10 7.37 3.30
C THR A 176 4.60 7.56 3.48
N LEU A 177 5.38 7.34 2.41
CA LEU A 177 6.83 7.54 2.42
C LEU A 177 7.21 9.00 2.72
N SER A 178 6.50 9.95 2.13
CA SER A 178 6.71 11.39 2.37
C SER A 178 6.42 11.78 3.82
N ASN A 179 5.34 11.26 4.41
CA ASN A 179 4.99 11.50 5.80
C ASN A 179 6.05 10.89 6.75
N ALA A 180 6.46 9.65 6.49
CA ALA A 180 7.52 8.98 7.24
C ALA A 180 8.85 9.75 7.22
N THR A 181 9.25 10.21 6.04
CA THR A 181 10.46 11.04 5.88
C THR A 181 10.34 12.36 6.63
N THR A 182 9.16 12.99 6.61
CA THR A 182 8.92 14.25 7.32
C THR A 182 9.00 14.04 8.83
N HIS A 183 8.44 12.94 9.33
CA HIS A 183 8.52 12.57 10.75
C HIS A 183 9.97 12.34 11.18
N PHE A 184 10.72 11.53 10.43
CA PHE A 184 12.13 11.25 10.70
C PHE A 184 13.01 12.51 10.76
N VAL A 185 12.73 13.52 9.93
CA VAL A 185 13.46 14.80 9.94
C VAL A 185 13.02 15.73 11.07
N SER A 186 11.82 15.52 11.62
CA SER A 186 11.26 16.35 12.69
C SER A 186 11.62 15.85 14.10
N GLU A 187 12.18 14.65 14.22
CA GLU A 187 12.85 14.14 15.43
C GLU A 187 14.29 14.66 15.55
#